data_AF-A0A536GCF9-F1
#
_entry.id   AF-A0A536GCF9-F1
#
_cell.length_a   1.000
_cell.length_b   1.000
_cell.length_c   1.000
_cell.angle_alpha   90.00
_cell.angle_beta   90.00
_cell.angle_gamma   90.00
#
_symmetry.space_group_name_H-M   'P 1'
#
loop_
_entity.id
_entity.type
_entity.pdbx_description
1 polymer ?
#
loop_
_entity_poly.entity_id
_entity_poly.type
_entity_poly.pdbx_seq_one_letter_code
_entity_poly.pdbx_strand_id
1 'polypeptide(L)'
;MTKRLQVLFEDDELRELQRVARQHRMTTAEWVRRSLRAAREADAAADTGQKLGVIRRAAGYSFPTGDIDKMLSEIEQGYLATDEG
;
A
#
# COMPACT_ATOMS: atom_id res chain seq x y z
N MET A 1 -9.31 16.30 12.17
CA MET A 1 -8.52 17.27 12.97
C MET A 1 -7.16 17.47 12.33
N THR A 2 -6.67 18.70 12.26
CA THR A 2 -5.35 19.03 11.70
C THR A 2 -4.34 19.25 12.83
N LYS A 3 -3.14 18.71 12.70
CA LYS A 3 -2.01 18.94 13.62
C LYS A 3 -0.92 19.73 12.90
N ARG A 4 -0.17 20.58 13.62
CA ARG A 4 0.95 21.35 13.06
C ARG A 4 2.25 20.59 13.27
N LEU A 5 3.00 20.39 12.19
CA LEU A 5 4.36 19.88 12.20
C LEU A 5 5.32 21.06 11.95
N GLN A 6 6.36 21.19 12.76
CA GLN A 6 7.45 22.14 12.54
C GLN A 6 8.70 21.35 12.19
N VAL A 7 9.38 21.77 11.11
CA VAL A 7 10.61 21.17 10.61
C VAL A 7 11.60 22.31 10.39
N LEU A 8 12.85 22.11 10.81
CA LEU A 8 13.92 23.08 10.64
C LEU A 8 14.56 22.87 9.28
N PHE A 9 14.78 23.96 8.56
CA PHE A 9 15.44 24.00 7.25
C PHE A 9 16.39 25.19 7.24
N GLU A 10 17.47 25.08 6.48
CA GLU A 10 18.29 26.23 6.16
C GLU A 10 17.53 27.19 5.22
N ASP A 11 17.92 28.46 5.22
CA ASP A 11 17.20 29.52 4.50
C ASP A 11 17.17 29.31 2.98
N ASP A 12 18.21 28.70 2.42
CA ASP A 12 18.34 28.38 1.01
C ASP A 12 17.45 27.18 0.63
N GLU A 13 17.45 26.13 1.45
CA GLU A 13 16.60 24.96 1.28
C GLU A 13 15.12 25.36 1.34
N LEU A 14 14.71 26.17 2.31
CA LEU A 14 13.33 26.64 2.41
C LEU A 14 12.92 27.50 1.19
N ARG A 15 13.83 28.33 0.68
CA ARG A 15 13.59 29.14 -0.54
C ARG A 15 13.35 28.24 -1.75
N GLU A 16 14.10 27.17 -1.89
CA GLU A 16 13.95 26.22 -2.98
C GLU A 16 12.59 25.49 -2.90
N LEU A 17 12.19 25.03 -1.71
CA LEU A 17 10.87 24.41 -1.50
C LEU A 17 9.72 25.38 -1.83
N GLN A 18 9.83 26.66 -1.45
CA GLN A 18 8.86 27.69 -1.81
C GLN A 18 8.82 27.93 -3.33
N ARG A 19 9.96 27.92 -4.00
CA ARG A 19 10.07 28.07 -5.46
C ARG A 19 9.35 26.94 -6.19
N VAL A 20 9.55 25.70 -5.75
CA VAL A 20 8.88 24.52 -6.31
C VAL A 20 7.37 24.61 -6.09
N ALA A 21 6.91 24.94 -4.87
CA ALA A 21 5.49 25.09 -4.59
C ALA A 21 4.81 26.15 -5.49
N ARG A 22 5.49 27.28 -5.72
CA ARG A 22 5.03 28.35 -6.63
C ARG A 22 4.93 27.87 -8.09
N GLN A 23 5.88 27.08 -8.57
CA GLN A 23 5.82 26.50 -9.92
C GLN A 23 4.58 25.61 -10.09
N HIS A 24 4.18 24.90 -9.04
CA HIS A 24 2.96 24.10 -9.01
C HIS A 24 1.69 24.90 -8.66
N ARG A 25 1.76 26.24 -8.58
CA ARG A 25 0.65 27.14 -8.23
C ARG A 25 -0.06 26.79 -6.93
N MET A 26 0.69 26.38 -5.91
CA MET A 26 0.15 26.02 -4.60
C MET A 26 0.99 26.59 -3.45
N THR A 27 0.45 26.54 -2.23
CA THR A 27 1.18 26.95 -1.03
C THR A 27 2.26 25.92 -0.69
N THR A 28 3.33 26.34 -0.02
CA THR A 28 4.37 25.42 0.47
C THR A 28 3.78 24.33 1.36
N ALA A 29 2.81 24.66 2.22
CA ALA A 29 2.13 23.69 3.07
C ALA A 29 1.36 22.64 2.27
N GLU A 30 0.67 23.04 1.20
CA GLU A 30 -0.04 22.09 0.33
C GLU A 30 0.92 21.19 -0.43
N TRP A 31 1.99 21.79 -0.96
CA TRP A 31 3.03 21.04 -1.65
C TRP A 31 3.69 20.01 -0.73
N VAL A 32 4.00 20.37 0.53
CA VAL A 32 4.56 19.45 1.54
C VAL A 32 3.56 18.33 1.84
N ARG A 33 2.28 18.64 2.06
CA ARG A 33 1.25 17.61 2.30
C ARG A 33 1.14 16.62 1.15
N ARG A 34 1.16 17.10 -0.09
CA ARG A 34 1.12 16.25 -1.28
C ARG A 34 2.37 15.38 -1.40
N SER A 35 3.54 15.95 -1.16
CA SER A 35 4.82 15.22 -1.21
C SER A 35 4.88 14.12 -0.16
N LEU A 36 4.46 14.40 1.09
CA LEU A 36 4.37 13.39 2.14
C LEU A 36 3.35 12.29 1.82
N ARG A 37 2.22 12.63 1.20
CA ARG A 37 1.24 11.62 0.76
C ARG A 37 1.81 10.73 -0.34
N ALA A 38 2.44 11.33 -1.34
CA ALA A 38 3.06 10.59 -2.44
C ALA A 38 4.17 9.66 -1.94
N ALA A 39 5.00 10.09 -0.99
CA ALA A 39 6.01 9.24 -0.36
C ALA A 39 5.39 8.03 0.35
N ARG A 40 4.31 8.24 1.14
CA ARG A 40 3.58 7.15 1.81
C ARG A 40 2.93 6.18 0.82
N GLU A 41 2.37 6.70 -0.27
CA GLU A 41 1.78 5.88 -1.33
C GLU A 41 2.85 5.07 -2.07
N ALA A 42 4.03 5.65 -2.34
CA ALA A 42 5.14 4.94 -2.95
C ALA A 42 5.62 3.77 -2.07
N ASP A 43 5.77 3.98 -0.76
CA ASP A 43 6.14 2.93 0.19
C ASP A 43 5.07 1.83 0.26
N ALA A 44 3.79 2.19 0.33
CA ALA A 44 2.68 1.23 0.36
C ALA A 44 2.52 0.47 -0.97
N ALA A 45 2.76 1.14 -2.10
CA ALA A 45 2.73 0.53 -3.43
C ALA A 45 3.92 -0.41 -3.65
N ALA A 46 5.10 -0.10 -3.09
CA ALA A 46 6.24 -1.01 -3.10
C ALA A 46 5.93 -2.32 -2.37
N ASP A 47 5.30 -2.26 -1.19
CA ASP A 47 4.83 -3.45 -0.45
C ASP A 47 3.75 -4.22 -1.22
N THR A 48 2.79 -3.52 -1.82
CA THR A 48 1.73 -4.15 -2.63
C THR A 48 2.29 -4.80 -3.89
N GLY A 49 3.21 -4.14 -4.60
CA GLY A 49 3.89 -4.66 -5.78
C GLY A 49 4.76 -5.87 -5.45
N GLN A 50 5.45 -5.86 -4.31
CA GLN A 50 6.19 -7.02 -3.82
C GLN A 50 5.26 -8.21 -3.55
N LYS A 51 4.13 -7.99 -2.87
CA LYS A 51 3.12 -9.02 -2.61
C LYS A 51 2.51 -9.58 -3.89
N LEU A 52 2.11 -8.72 -4.83
CA LEU A 52 1.61 -9.15 -6.14
C LEU A 52 2.68 -9.91 -6.93
N GLY A 53 3.95 -9.52 -6.83
CA GLY A 53 5.08 -10.24 -7.41
C GLY A 53 5.28 -11.63 -6.79
N VAL A 54 5.05 -11.80 -5.48
CA VAL A 54 5.04 -13.11 -4.83
C VAL A 54 3.85 -13.95 -5.31
N ILE A 55 2.64 -13.39 -5.31
CA ILE A 55 1.43 -14.11 -5.77
C ILE A 55 1.58 -14.54 -7.23
N ARG A 56 2.05 -13.66 -8.11
CA ARG A 56 2.23 -13.98 -9.53
C ARG A 56 3.32 -15.03 -9.76
N ARG A 57 4.40 -15.00 -8.97
CA ARG A 57 5.40 -16.08 -9.00
C ARG A 57 4.81 -17.39 -8.51
N ALA A 58 4.05 -17.39 -7.41
CA ALA A 58 3.36 -18.57 -6.90
C ALA A 58 2.36 -19.15 -7.90
N ALA A 59 1.58 -18.30 -8.58
CA ALA A 59 0.63 -18.70 -9.62
C ALA A 59 1.30 -19.23 -10.91
N GLY A 60 2.55 -18.84 -11.17
CA GLY A 60 3.35 -19.36 -12.28
C GLY A 60 3.98 -20.73 -12.01
N TYR A 61 4.01 -21.18 -10.75
CA TYR A 61 4.35 -22.54 -10.42
C TYR A 61 3.09 -23.41 -10.50
N SER A 62 3.09 -24.39 -11.39
CA SER A 62 2.10 -25.47 -11.37
C SER A 62 2.43 -26.42 -10.21
N PHE A 63 2.17 -25.98 -8.98
CA PHE A 63 2.16 -26.88 -7.85
C PHE A 63 1.08 -27.94 -8.09
N PRO A 64 1.29 -29.21 -7.71
CA PRO A 64 0.22 -30.20 -7.75
C PRO A 64 -0.87 -29.76 -6.77
N THR A 65 -1.89 -29.09 -7.30
CA THR A 65 -3.10 -28.77 -6.55
C THR A 65 -3.93 -30.05 -6.47
N GLY A 66 -4.50 -30.33 -5.29
CA GLY A 66 -5.50 -31.38 -5.16
C GLY A 66 -6.70 -31.12 -6.08
N ASP A 67 -7.51 -32.15 -6.30
CA ASP A 67 -8.78 -31.99 -7.01
C ASP A 67 -9.65 -30.94 -6.31
N ILE A 68 -10.05 -29.90 -7.04
CA ILE A 68 -10.81 -28.78 -6.50
C ILE A 68 -12.18 -29.22 -5.97
N ASP A 69 -12.79 -30.21 -6.62
CA ASP A 69 -14.10 -30.74 -6.22
C ASP A 69 -13.98 -31.49 -4.89
N LYS A 70 -12.87 -32.20 -4.70
CA LYS A 70 -12.57 -32.86 -3.43
C LYS A 70 -12.34 -31.85 -2.30
N MET A 71 -11.55 -30.81 -2.54
CA MET A 71 -11.28 -29.78 -1.52
C MET A 71 -12.55 -29.02 -1.12
N LEU A 72 -13.41 -28.68 -2.08
CA LEU A 72 -14.70 -28.03 -1.80
C LEU A 72 -15.62 -28.97 -1.00
N SER A 73 -15.67 -30.26 -1.34
CA SER A 73 -16.46 -31.25 -0.58
C SER A 73 -15.97 -31.41 0.86
N GLU A 74 -14.65 -31.38 1.11
CA GLU A 74 -14.09 -31.46 2.46
C GLU A 74 -14.39 -30.20 3.30
N ILE A 75 -14.39 -29.02 2.68
CA ILE A 75 -14.76 -27.74 3.33
C ILE A 75 -16.24 -27.75 3.75
N GLU A 76 -17.14 -28.14 2.85
CA GLU A 76 -18.58 -28.23 3.15
C GLU A 76 -18.88 -29.26 4.25
N GLN A 77 -18.19 -30.41 4.24
CA GLN A 77 -18.28 -31.39 5.33
C GLN A 77 -17.82 -30.81 6.68
N GLY A 78 -16.79 -29.97 6.69
CA GLY A 78 -16.32 -29.28 7.90
C GLY A 78 -17.36 -28.32 8.49
N TYR A 79 -18.09 -27.58 7.65
CA TYR A 79 -19.20 -26.74 8.11
C TYR A 79 -20.36 -27.57 8.68
N LEU A 80 -20.74 -28.65 8.00
CA LEU A 80 -21.83 -29.54 8.44
C LEU A 80 -21.49 -30.32 9.71
N ALA A 81 -20.23 -30.72 9.90
CA ALA A 81 -19.76 -31.41 11.10
C ALA A 81 -19.65 -30.48 12.33
N THR A 82 -19.61 -29.16 12.12
CA THR A 82 -19.59 -28.18 13.22
C THR A 82 -21.00 -27.90 13.76
N ASP A 83 -22.05 -28.30 13.03
CA ASP A 83 -23.46 -28.10 13.40
C ASP A 83 -24.05 -29.29 14.22
N GLU A 84 -23.30 -30.38 14.41
CA GLU A 84 -23.67 -31.51 15.29
C GLU A 84 -22.85 -31.52 16.60
N GLY A 85 -22.84 -30.38 17.31
CA GLY A 85 -22.20 -30.21 18.63
C GLY A 85 -23.04 -29.39 19.61
#